data_AF-A0A7J7LDJ6-F1
#
_entry.id   AF-A0A7J7LDJ6-F1
#
_cell.length_a   1.000
_cell.length_b   1.000
_cell.length_c   1.000
_cell.angle_alpha   90.00
_cell.angle_beta   90.00
_cell.angle_gamma   90.00
#
_symmetry.space_group_name_H-M   'P 1'
#
loop_
_entity.id
_entity.type
_entity.pdbx_description
1 polymer ?
#
loop_
_entity_poly.entity_id
_entity_poly.type
_entity_poly.pdbx_seq_one_letter_code
_entity_poly.pdbx_strand_id
1 'polypeptide(L)' 'MAPPGTGGSSILPPPAMQPSYSIPPSPAEAEVRLEEKARKWMQLNSKRYGNKRKFGFVETQKEDMPPEHVRMIIR' A
#
# COMPACT_ATOMS: atom_id res chain seq x y z
N MET A 1 -47.48 -7.65 6.18
CA MET A 1 -46.84 -6.47 6.82
C MET A 1 -45.46 -6.30 6.23
N ALA A 2 -45.21 -5.21 5.49
CA ALA A 2 -43.87 -4.81 5.04
C ALA A 2 -43.45 -3.59 5.88
N PRO A 3 -42.17 -3.45 6.28
CA PRO A 3 -41.75 -2.28 7.05
C PRO A 3 -41.68 -1.04 6.14
N PRO A 4 -42.24 0.10 6.58
CA PRO A 4 -42.17 1.36 5.87
C PRO A 4 -40.88 2.11 6.24
N GLY A 5 -40.28 2.81 5.28
CA GLY A 5 -39.39 3.93 5.56
C GLY A 5 -37.91 3.74 5.25
N THR A 6 -37.55 3.51 3.99
CA THR A 6 -36.26 3.99 3.47
C THR A 6 -36.44 5.48 3.13
N GLY A 7 -36.30 6.30 4.16
CA GLY A 7 -36.26 7.76 4.06
C GLY A 7 -35.08 8.22 3.21
N GLY A 8 -35.30 9.33 2.50
CA GLY A 8 -34.44 9.83 1.44
C GLY A 8 -32.97 10.00 1.82
N SER A 9 -32.12 9.38 1.03
CA SER A 9 -30.81 9.92 0.67
C SER A 9 -30.80 9.93 -0.84
N SER A 10 -31.17 11.06 -1.44
CA SER A 10 -30.91 11.35 -2.84
C SER A 10 -29.39 11.44 -3.01
N ILE A 11 -28.74 10.29 -3.08
CA ILE A 11 -27.38 10.14 -3.59
C ILE A 11 -27.50 10.54 -5.05
N LEU A 12 -27.19 11.80 -5.35
CA LEU A 12 -27.04 12.24 -6.73
C LEU A 12 -26.08 11.26 -7.42
N PRO A 13 -26.43 10.71 -8.59
CA PRO A 13 -25.49 9.90 -9.34
C PRO A 13 -24.23 10.76 -9.58
N PRO A 14 -23.03 10.20 -9.40
CA PRO A 14 -21.80 10.93 -9.73
C PRO A 14 -21.93 11.45 -11.18
N PRO A 15 -21.46 12.68 -11.46
CA PRO A 15 -21.52 13.22 -12.81
C PRO A 15 -20.90 12.20 -13.76
N ALA A 16 -21.65 11.83 -14.82
CA ALA A 16 -21.16 10.94 -15.85
C ALA A 16 -19.83 11.49 -16.33
N MET A 17 -18.75 10.79 -16.00
CA MET A 17 -17.38 11.17 -16.29
C MET A 17 -17.28 11.24 -17.81
N GLN A 18 -17.44 12.45 -18.35
CA GLN A 18 -17.31 12.71 -19.78
C GLN A 18 -15.96 12.14 -20.19
N PRO A 19 -15.85 11.38 -21.29
CA PRO A 19 -14.56 10.96 -21.79
C PRO A 19 -13.77 12.24 -22.08
N SER A 20 -12.89 12.59 -21.16
CA SER A 20 -11.89 13.63 -21.39
C SER A 20 -11.13 13.15 -22.61
N TYR A 21 -11.30 13.85 -23.73
CA TYR A 21 -10.47 13.68 -24.92
C TYR A 21 -9.05 14.14 -24.51
N SER A 22 -8.37 13.27 -23.78
CA SER A 22 -6.96 13.39 -23.45
C SER A 22 -6.23 13.28 -24.78
N ILE A 23 -5.63 14.37 -25.21
CA ILE A 23 -4.61 14.35 -26.26
C ILE A 23 -3.65 13.20 -25.91
N PRO A 24 -3.41 12.24 -26.82
CA PRO A 24 -2.48 11.16 -26.55
C PRO A 24 -1.12 11.80 -26.24
N PRO A 25 -0.46 11.41 -25.14
CA PRO A 25 0.83 11.98 -24.79
C PRO A 25 1.82 11.79 -25.93
N SER A 26 2.71 12.77 -26.08
CA SER A 26 3.85 12.63 -27.00
C SER A 26 4.64 11.37 -26.62
N PRO A 27 5.23 10.62 -27.57
CA PRO A 27 5.98 9.40 -27.27
C PRO A 27 7.05 9.60 -26.19
N ALA A 28 7.69 10.78 -26.12
CA ALA A 28 8.65 11.10 -25.07
C ALA A 28 8.00 11.21 -23.66
N GLU A 29 6.81 11.78 -23.57
CA GLU A 29 6.07 11.90 -22.30
C GLU A 29 5.50 10.54 -21.86
N ALA A 30 5.15 9.69 -22.83
CA ALA A 30 4.72 8.32 -22.56
C ALA A 30 5.85 7.48 -21.95
N GLU A 31 7.08 7.61 -22.48
CA GLU A 31 8.26 6.93 -21.95
C GLU A 31 8.55 7.35 -20.50
N VAL A 32 8.57 8.65 -20.22
CA VAL A 32 8.78 9.19 -18.85
C VAL A 32 7.73 8.65 -17.88
N ARG A 33 6.45 8.60 -18.28
CA ARG A 33 5.39 8.02 -17.44
C ARG A 33 5.58 6.52 -17.21
N LEU A 34 6.11 5.81 -18.20
CA LEU A 34 6.38 4.38 -18.11
C LEU A 34 7.55 4.09 -17.16
N GLU A 35 8.62 4.88 -17.23
CA GLU A 35 9.74 4.83 -16.30
C GLU A 35 9.31 5.09 -14.85
N GLU A 36 8.49 6.12 -14.63
CA GLU A 36 7.95 6.41 -13.30
C GLU A 36 7.11 5.25 -12.77
N LYS A 37 6.27 4.66 -13.63
CA LYS A 37 5.44 3.51 -13.28
C LYS A 37 6.31 2.30 -12.94
N ALA A 38 7.35 2.04 -13.73
CA ALA A 38 8.30 0.96 -13.49
C ALA A 38 9.03 1.15 -12.15
N ARG A 39 9.46 2.37 -11.85
CA ARG A 39 10.10 2.71 -10.57
C ARG A 39 9.17 2.49 -9.38
N LYS A 40 7.93 2.99 -9.47
CA LYS A 40 6.91 2.79 -8.42
C LYS A 40 6.58 1.32 -8.23
N TRP A 41 6.47 0.57 -9.33
CA TRP A 41 6.20 -0.87 -9.28
C TRP A 41 7.36 -1.65 -8.63
N MET A 42 8.60 -1.35 -9.00
CA MET A 42 9.79 -1.97 -8.40
C MET A 42 9.85 -1.72 -6.88
N GLN A 43 9.60 -0.50 -6.43
CA GLN A 43 9.55 -0.17 -4.99
C GLN A 43 8.46 -0.96 -4.26
N LEU A 44 7.26 -1.04 -4.84
CA LEU A 44 6.14 -1.79 -4.27
C LEU A 44 6.49 -3.29 -4.19
N ASN A 45 7.03 -3.86 -5.25
CA ASN A 45 7.39 -5.26 -5.35
C ASN A 45 8.44 -5.64 -4.30
N SER A 46 9.53 -4.87 -4.22
CA SER A 46 10.60 -5.06 -3.23
C SER A 46 10.08 -4.94 -1.79
N LYS A 47 9.19 -3.98 -1.52
CA LYS A 47 8.57 -3.83 -0.19
C LYS A 47 7.63 -4.99 0.13
N ARG A 48 6.80 -5.41 -0.81
CA ARG A 48 5.74 -6.43 -0.59
C ARG A 48 6.31 -7.83 -0.42
N TYR A 49 7.29 -8.20 -1.24
CA TYR A 49 7.81 -9.57 -1.31
C TYR A 49 9.25 -9.72 -0.79
N GLY A 50 9.74 -8.73 -0.03
CA GLY A 50 11.03 -8.82 0.63
C GLY A 50 11.12 -10.02 1.58
N ASN A 51 12.31 -10.60 1.71
CA ASN A 51 12.55 -11.82 2.51
C ASN A 51 12.03 -11.73 3.96
N LYS A 52 12.07 -10.53 4.57
CA LYS A 52 11.54 -10.28 5.92
C LYS A 52 10.07 -10.63 6.13
N ARG A 53 9.30 -10.68 5.04
CA ARG A 53 7.84 -10.94 5.06
C ARG A 53 7.49 -12.33 4.54
N LYS A 54 8.49 -13.16 4.21
CA LYS A 54 8.27 -14.53 3.76
C LYS A 54 7.95 -15.42 4.95
N PHE A 55 7.08 -16.40 4.71
CA PHE A 55 6.81 -17.45 5.69
C PHE A 55 8.11 -18.19 6.03
N GLY A 56 8.36 -18.46 7.31
CA GLY A 56 9.59 -19.08 7.80
C GLY A 56 10.79 -18.14 7.90
N PHE A 57 10.61 -16.83 7.70
CA PHE A 57 11.69 -15.86 7.95
C PHE A 57 11.93 -15.69 9.45
N VAL A 58 13.17 -15.93 9.87
CA VAL A 58 13.65 -15.69 11.24
C VAL A 58 14.47 -14.40 11.22
N GLU A 59 13.87 -13.30 11.68
CA GLU A 59 14.41 -11.94 11.59
C GLU A 59 15.61 -11.71 12.51
N THR A 60 15.61 -12.32 13.69
CA THR A 60 16.61 -12.05 14.71
C THR A 60 17.15 -13.33 15.31
N GLN A 61 18.46 -13.49 15.21
CA GLN A 61 19.22 -14.34 16.12
C GLN A 61 19.13 -13.71 17.52
N LYS A 62 19.18 -14.52 18.57
CA LYS A 62 19.21 -14.00 19.94
C LYS A 62 20.54 -13.28 20.15
N GLU A 63 20.51 -11.95 20.09
CA GLU A 63 21.63 -11.13 20.53
C GLU A 63 21.75 -11.22 22.06
N ASP A 64 22.97 -11.26 22.56
CA ASP A 64 23.22 -11.31 24.01
C ASP A 64 22.82 -9.98 24.65
N MET A 65 21.91 -10.03 25.62
CA MET A 65 21.35 -8.83 26.25
C MET A 65 22.39 -8.22 27.20
N PRO A 66 22.45 -6.88 27.33
CA PRO A 66 23.41 -6.24 28.21
C PRO A 66 23.34 -6.80 29.63
N PRO A 67 24.49 -7.10 30.28
CA PRO A 67 24.52 -7.78 31.57
C PRO A 67 23.85 -6.97 32.68
N GLU A 68 23.69 -5.66 32.52
CA GLU A 68 22.91 -4.81 33.41
C GLU A 68 21.45 -5.26 33.55
N HIS A 69 20.82 -5.80 32.49
CA HIS A 69 19.44 -6.30 32.57
C HIS A 69 19.32 -7.47 33.55
N VAL A 70 20.27 -8.41 33.50
CA VAL A 70 20.29 -9.57 34.39
C VAL A 70 20.59 -9.14 35.81
N ARG A 71 21.55 -8.22 36.00
CA ARG A 71 21.89 -7.67 37.33
C ARG A 71 20.68 -7.05 38.01
N MET A 72 19.88 -6.26 37.29
CA MET A 72 18.70 -5.60 37.84
C MET A 72 17.57 -6.58 38.22
N ILE A 73 17.37 -7.66 37.45
CA ILE A 73 16.32 -8.65 37.73
C ILE A 73 16.65 -9.53 38.95
N ILE A 74 17.94 -9.83 39.14
CA ILE A 74 18.41 -10.68 40.25
C ILE A 74 18.54 -9.89 41.56
N ARG A 75 18.80 -8.58 41.47
CA ARG A 75 19.12 -7.70 42.61
C ARG A 75 17.87 -7.23 43.36
#